data_AF-A0A6L9ZH02-F1
#
_entry.id   AF-A0A6L9ZH02-F1
#
_cell.length_a   1.000
_cell.length_b   1.000
_cell.length_c   1.000
_cell.angle_alpha   90.00
_cell.angle_beta   90.00
_cell.angle_gamma   90.00
#
_symmetry.space_group_name_H-M   'P 1'
#
loop_
_entity.id
_entity.type
_entity.pdbx_description
1 polymer ?
#
loop_
_entity_poly.entity_id
_entity_poly.type
_entity_poly.pdbx_seq_one_letter_code
_entity_poly.pdbx_strand_id
1 'polypeptide(L)'
;MAIKTLLHRMKTKAVGLIALGLAICVTVVACGDGSSQQAGGVAPELVVDYIHTVLLADRTAYTKHVINRLKKLEGKDKPKGVVDAEATEGWQQTGGIPLPA
;
A
#
# COMPACT_ATOMS: atom_id res chain seq x y z
N MET A 1 -45.78 45.23 -32.36
CA MET A 1 -44.71 44.19 -32.48
C MET A 1 -43.58 44.38 -31.46
N ALA A 2 -43.23 45.62 -31.07
CA ALA A 2 -42.13 45.95 -30.14
C ALA A 2 -42.31 45.48 -28.67
N ILE A 3 -43.53 45.40 -28.15
CA ILE A 3 -43.76 44.99 -26.74
C ILE A 3 -43.49 43.48 -26.56
N LYS A 4 -43.83 42.67 -27.56
CA LYS A 4 -43.60 41.21 -27.53
C LYS A 4 -42.11 40.86 -27.55
N THR A 5 -41.31 41.61 -28.31
CA THR A 5 -39.85 41.43 -28.36
C THR A 5 -39.16 41.87 -27.08
N LEU A 6 -39.66 42.93 -26.42
CA LEU A 6 -39.15 43.39 -25.13
C LEU A 6 -39.43 42.39 -24.00
N LEU A 7 -40.64 41.83 -23.95
CA LEU A 7 -41.03 40.75 -23.04
C LEU A 7 -40.19 39.47 -23.24
N HIS A 8 -39.89 39.11 -24.49
CA HIS A 8 -39.05 37.96 -24.80
C HIS A 8 -37.59 38.17 -24.33
N ARG A 9 -37.09 39.40 -24.47
CA ARG A 9 -35.74 39.79 -24.03
C ARG A 9 -35.62 39.80 -22.51
N MET A 10 -36.66 40.23 -21.79
CA MET A 10 -36.68 40.14 -20.31
C MET A 10 -36.73 38.70 -19.81
N LYS A 11 -37.55 37.83 -20.45
CA LYS A 11 -37.65 36.41 -20.10
C LYS A 11 -36.34 35.65 -20.31
N THR A 12 -35.65 35.90 -21.42
CA THR A 12 -34.35 35.28 -21.71
C THR A 12 -33.26 35.71 -20.72
N LYS A 13 -33.30 36.96 -20.24
CA LYS A 13 -32.38 37.44 -19.20
C LYS A 13 -32.69 36.84 -17.82
N ALA A 14 -33.96 36.70 -17.45
CA ALA A 14 -34.37 36.05 -16.21
C ALA A 14 -33.96 34.57 -16.15
N VAL A 15 -34.14 33.82 -17.24
CA VAL A 15 -33.72 32.41 -17.33
C VAL A 15 -32.19 32.29 -17.20
N GLY A 16 -31.43 33.19 -17.82
CA GLY A 16 -29.97 33.20 -17.68
C GLY A 16 -29.49 33.43 -16.25
N LEU A 17 -30.14 34.32 -15.50
CA LEU A 17 -29.79 34.60 -14.10
C LEU A 17 -30.11 33.43 -13.17
N ILE A 18 -31.23 32.73 -13.40
CA ILE A 18 -31.61 31.53 -12.63
C ILE A 18 -30.62 30.40 -12.88
N ALA A 19 -30.24 30.17 -14.14
CA ALA A 19 -29.26 29.14 -14.50
C ALA A 19 -27.88 29.42 -13.86
N LEU A 20 -27.46 30.69 -13.81
CA LEU A 20 -26.22 31.10 -13.17
C LEU A 20 -26.26 30.87 -11.65
N GLY A 21 -27.37 31.22 -10.99
CA GLY A 21 -27.54 30.98 -9.55
C GLY A 21 -27.47 29.50 -9.18
N LEU A 22 -28.13 28.64 -9.96
CA LEU A 22 -28.08 27.19 -9.76
C LEU A 22 -26.67 26.61 -9.95
N ALA A 23 -25.92 27.08 -10.93
CA ALA A 23 -24.53 26.64 -11.14
C ALA A 23 -23.63 26.99 -9.94
N ILE A 24 -23.80 28.17 -9.34
CA ILE A 24 -23.04 28.61 -8.16
C ILE A 24 -23.38 27.76 -6.93
N CYS A 25 -24.65 27.39 -6.74
CA CYS A 25 -25.06 26.54 -5.61
C CYS A 25 -24.49 25.10 -5.70
N VAL A 26 -24.26 24.57 -6.90
CA VAL A 26 -23.69 23.24 -7.10
C VAL A 26 -22.19 23.23 -6.81
N THR A 27 -21.46 24.30 -7.15
CA THR A 27 -20.01 24.35 -6.92
C THR A 27 -19.63 24.50 -5.44
N VAL A 28 -20.44 25.18 -4.63
CA VAL A 28 -20.15 25.34 -3.18
C VAL A 28 -20.35 24.06 -2.37
N VAL A 29 -21.24 23.15 -2.80
CA VAL A 29 -21.45 21.85 -2.13
C VAL A 29 -20.34 20.85 -2.48
N ALA A 30 -19.71 20.98 -3.66
CA ALA A 30 -18.65 20.08 -4.10
C ALA A 30 -17.29 20.32 -3.42
N CYS A 31 -17.07 21.49 -2.80
CA CYS A 31 -15.85 21.81 -2.05
C CYS A 31 -16.01 21.64 -0.53
N GLY A 32 -17.09 21.01 -0.06
CA GLY A 32 -17.19 20.57 1.32
C GLY A 32 -16.26 19.39 1.55
N ASP A 33 -15.00 19.68 1.88
CA ASP A 33 -14.10 18.69 2.46
C ASP A 33 -14.70 18.32 3.82
N GLY A 34 -15.52 17.28 3.82
CA GLY A 34 -16.05 16.68 5.03
C GLY A 34 -14.85 16.15 5.78
N SER A 35 -14.37 16.96 6.73
CA SER A 35 -13.29 16.60 7.63
C SER A 35 -13.73 15.38 8.42
N SER A 36 -13.50 14.21 7.81
CA SER A 36 -13.46 12.95 8.50
C SER A 36 -12.45 13.17 9.61
N GLN A 37 -12.94 13.15 10.85
CA GLN A 37 -12.08 13.13 12.01
C GLN A 37 -11.09 12.01 11.78
N GLN A 38 -9.85 12.40 11.50
CA GLN A 38 -8.72 11.50 11.33
C GLN A 38 -8.61 10.76 12.66
N ALA A 39 -9.21 9.57 12.76
CA ALA A 39 -9.06 8.70 13.90
C ALA A 39 -7.57 8.34 13.91
N GLY A 40 -6.81 9.04 14.76
CA GLY A 40 -5.37 8.86 14.85
C GLY A 40 -5.07 7.41 15.24
N GLY A 41 -4.29 6.72 14.41
CA GLY A 41 -3.86 5.34 14.65
C GLY A 41 -3.80 4.49 13.39
N VAL A 42 -3.11 3.37 13.47
CA VAL A 42 -3.14 2.30 12.46
C VAL A 42 -4.14 1.25 12.95
N ALA A 43 -4.98 0.74 12.04
CA ALA A 43 -5.89 -0.35 12.38
C ALA A 43 -5.11 -1.56 12.94
N PRO A 44 -5.50 -2.15 14.08
CA PRO A 44 -4.80 -3.28 14.68
C PRO A 44 -4.58 -4.44 13.70
N GLU A 45 -5.55 -4.70 12.83
CA GLU A 45 -5.48 -5.75 11.81
C GLU A 45 -4.32 -5.50 10.83
N LEU A 46 -4.14 -4.25 10.39
CA LEU A 46 -3.02 -3.87 9.51
C LEU A 46 -1.67 -4.06 10.20
N VAL A 47 -1.57 -3.73 11.49
CA VAL A 47 -0.33 -3.95 12.27
C VAL A 47 0.00 -5.44 12.36
N VAL A 48 -1.00 -6.28 12.63
CA VAL A 48 -0.85 -7.73 12.68
C VAL A 48 -0.41 -8.28 11.33
N ASP A 49 -1.02 -7.83 10.23
CA ASP A 49 -0.63 -8.26 8.88
C ASP A 49 0.80 -7.86 8.53
N TYR A 50 1.24 -6.66 8.90
CA TYR A 50 2.63 -6.23 8.71
C TYR A 50 3.60 -7.10 9.50
N ILE A 51 3.36 -7.32 10.79
CA ILE A 51 4.21 -8.17 11.64
C ILE A 51 4.25 -9.60 11.08
N HIS A 52 3.09 -10.17 10.77
CA HIS A 52 2.99 -11.53 10.23
C HIS A 52 3.76 -11.66 8.90
N THR A 53 3.66 -10.67 8.02
CA THR A 53 4.35 -10.68 6.73
C THR A 53 5.88 -10.65 6.91
N VAL A 54 6.40 -9.82 7.82
CA VAL A 54 7.84 -9.79 8.14
C VAL A 54 8.30 -11.14 8.68
N LEU A 55 7.57 -11.71 9.64
CA LEU A 55 7.91 -13.02 10.22
C LEU A 55 7.86 -14.15 9.18
N LEU A 56 6.89 -14.12 8.26
CA LEU A 56 6.82 -15.09 7.17
C LEU A 56 8.00 -14.96 6.20
N ALA A 57 8.42 -13.74 5.88
CA ALA A 57 9.58 -13.49 5.04
C ALA A 57 10.86 -14.04 5.70
N ASP A 58 11.08 -13.74 6.97
CA ASP A 58 12.24 -14.24 7.74
C ASP A 58 12.26 -15.75 7.85
N ARG A 59 11.10 -16.38 8.14
CA ARG A 59 11.00 -17.85 8.18
C ARG A 59 11.35 -18.48 6.85
N THR A 60 10.94 -17.86 5.74
CA THR A 60 11.24 -18.32 4.38
C THR A 60 12.73 -18.21 4.09
N ALA A 61 13.34 -17.06 4.41
CA ALA A 61 14.77 -16.84 4.23
C ALA A 61 15.62 -17.81 5.06
N TYR A 62 15.31 -17.95 6.36
CA TYR A 62 16.00 -18.87 7.27
C TYR A 62 15.89 -20.33 6.79
N THR A 63 14.69 -20.77 6.41
CA THR A 63 14.49 -22.15 5.92
C THR A 63 15.30 -22.41 4.65
N LYS A 64 15.29 -21.46 3.71
CA LYS A 64 15.97 -21.59 2.42
C LYS A 64 17.50 -21.55 2.55
N HIS A 65 18.02 -20.63 3.35
CA HIS A 65 19.45 -20.32 3.36
C HIS A 65 20.22 -20.98 4.50
N VAL A 66 19.56 -21.28 5.62
CA VAL A 66 20.18 -21.94 6.78
C VAL A 66 19.83 -23.42 6.81
N ILE A 67 18.56 -23.76 7.02
CA ILE A 67 18.14 -25.15 7.25
C ILE A 67 18.43 -26.06 6.05
N ASN A 68 18.01 -25.65 4.85
CA ASN A 68 18.24 -26.45 3.65
C ASN A 68 19.73 -26.65 3.38
N ARG A 69 20.57 -25.64 3.66
CA ARG A 69 22.01 -25.73 3.44
C ARG A 69 22.67 -26.71 4.41
N LEU A 70 22.35 -26.64 5.70
CA LEU A 70 22.83 -27.58 6.72
C LEU A 70 22.41 -29.03 6.43
N LYS A 71 21.24 -29.25 5.81
CA LYS A 71 20.77 -30.59 5.45
C LYS A 71 21.30 -31.10 4.11
N LYS A 72 21.51 -30.23 3.12
CA LYS A 72 21.74 -30.63 1.73
C LYS A 72 23.14 -30.39 1.20
N LEU A 73 24.05 -29.73 1.91
CA LEU A 73 25.41 -29.52 1.40
C LEU A 73 26.02 -30.85 0.92
N GLU A 74 26.26 -30.96 -0.38
CA GLU A 74 26.72 -32.18 -1.05
C GLU A 74 28.23 -32.33 -0.84
N GLY A 75 28.70 -33.58 -0.76
CA GLY A 75 30.12 -33.87 -0.55
C GLY A 75 30.66 -33.62 0.88
N LYS A 76 29.81 -33.23 1.83
CA LYS A 76 30.17 -33.19 3.27
C LYS A 76 29.46 -34.30 4.04
N ASP A 77 30.20 -34.94 4.94
CA ASP A 77 29.67 -35.96 5.84
C ASP A 77 28.66 -35.36 6.82
N LYS A 78 27.61 -36.13 7.13
CA LYS A 78 26.48 -35.71 7.99
C LYS A 78 26.24 -36.73 9.10
N PRO A 79 27.20 -36.97 10.00
CA PRO A 79 27.08 -38.00 11.03
C PRO A 79 25.89 -37.80 11.97
N LYS A 80 25.41 -36.55 12.12
CA LYS A 80 24.26 -36.17 12.96
C LYS A 80 23.03 -35.76 12.14
N GLY A 81 23.00 -36.04 10.84
CA GLY A 81 21.92 -35.61 9.92
C GLY A 81 21.98 -34.13 9.50
N VAL A 82 22.98 -33.38 9.98
CA VAL A 82 23.31 -32.01 9.58
C VAL A 82 24.80 -31.90 9.32
N VAL A 83 25.16 -30.92 8.50
CA VAL A 83 26.54 -30.57 8.15
C VAL A 83 27.07 -29.52 9.12
N ASP A 84 28.31 -29.67 9.58
CA ASP A 84 29.01 -28.62 10.31
C ASP A 84 29.41 -27.48 9.34
N ALA A 85 28.99 -26.25 9.64
CA ALA A 85 29.20 -25.09 8.78
C ALA A 85 29.40 -23.80 9.61
N GLU A 86 30.36 -22.97 9.20
CA GLU A 86 30.65 -21.67 9.80
C GLU A 86 29.72 -20.58 9.26
N ALA A 87 29.33 -19.62 10.09
CA ALA A 87 28.59 -18.44 9.66
C ALA A 87 29.56 -17.37 9.12
N THR A 88 29.45 -17.01 7.85
CA THR A 88 30.42 -16.12 7.18
C THR A 88 29.82 -15.37 6.00
N GLU A 89 30.34 -14.18 5.70
CA GLU A 89 29.95 -13.38 4.52
C GLU A 89 30.26 -14.12 3.20
N GLY A 90 31.35 -14.89 3.17
CA GLY A 90 31.78 -15.70 2.02
C GLY A 90 31.11 -17.08 1.93
N TRP A 91 29.91 -17.25 2.50
CA TRP A 91 29.29 -18.56 2.70
C TRP A 91 29.09 -19.36 1.40
N GLN A 92 28.92 -18.67 0.26
CA GLN A 92 28.74 -19.29 -1.04
C GLN A 92 30.00 -20.04 -1.49
N GLN A 93 31.17 -19.45 -1.26
CA GLN A 93 32.46 -19.99 -1.67
C GLN A 93 33.01 -20.99 -0.66
N THR A 94 32.77 -20.75 0.64
CA THR A 94 33.34 -21.57 1.73
C THR A 94 32.46 -22.76 2.13
N GLY A 95 31.24 -22.86 1.59
CA GLY A 95 30.28 -23.86 2.03
C GLY A 95 29.79 -23.63 3.48
N GLY A 96 29.81 -22.37 3.93
CA GLY A 96 29.29 -21.91 5.23
C GLY A 96 27.80 -21.53 5.20
N ILE A 97 27.29 -20.89 6.25
CA ILE A 97 25.93 -20.35 6.35
C ILE A 97 26.00 -18.81 6.26
N PRO A 98 25.06 -18.14 5.56
CA PRO A 98 25.04 -16.68 5.54
C PRO A 98 24.85 -16.11 6.95
N LEU A 99 25.53 -15.00 7.22
CA LEU A 99 25.22 -14.16 8.37
C LEU A 99 23.88 -13.45 8.14
N PRO A 100 23.13 -13.11 9.22
CA PRO A 100 22.00 -12.21 9.11
C PRO A 100 22.50 -10.87 8.58
N ALA A 101 21.91 -10.40 7.48
CA ALA A 101 22.15 -9.06 6.95
C ALA A 101 21.45 -8.00 7.81
#